data_AF-A0AAD1B1G1-F1
#
_entry.id   AF-A0AAD1B1G1-F1
#
_cell.length_a   1.000
_cell.length_b   1.000
_cell.length_c   1.000
_cell.angle_alpha   90.00
_cell.angle_beta   90.00
_cell.angle_gamma   90.00
#
_symmetry.space_group_name_H-M   'P 1'
#
loop_
_entity.id
_entity.type
_entity.pdbx_description
1 polymer ?
#
loop_
_entity_poly.entity_id
_entity_poly.type
_entity_poly.pdbx_seq_one_letter_code
_entity_poly.pdbx_strand_id
1 'polypeptide(L)'
;MNTMMAQGVELMLIGMGVVFVFLIVLVAVTTIMSALVQKFAPEQSAPAPQLASPPSQDLPPPAIIKAIEKAVQQHRQTSLS
;
A
#
# COMPACT_ATOMS: atom_id res chain seq x y z
N MET A 1 9.16 38.28 -42.04
CA MET A 1 9.70 37.86 -40.72
C MET A 1 8.84 36.81 -40.01
N ASN A 2 7.51 36.80 -40.18
CA ASN A 2 6.61 35.89 -39.44
C ASN A 2 6.64 34.42 -39.89
N THR A 3 7.11 34.11 -41.11
CA THR A 3 7.08 32.75 -41.67
C THR A 3 8.05 31.80 -40.95
N MET A 4 9.28 32.25 -40.64
CA MET A 4 10.30 31.40 -40.03
C MET A 4 9.98 31.04 -38.58
N MET A 5 9.43 32.00 -37.83
CA MET A 5 8.97 31.74 -36.46
C MET A 5 7.76 30.80 -36.43
N ALA A 6 6.80 30.97 -37.34
CA ALA A 6 5.66 30.05 -37.45
C ALA A 6 6.12 28.62 -37.79
N GLN A 7 7.07 28.48 -38.70
CA GLN A 7 7.61 27.19 -39.12
C GLN A 7 8.43 26.52 -37.99
N GLY A 8 9.15 27.29 -37.18
CA GLY A 8 9.83 26.79 -35.98
C GLY A 8 8.86 26.29 -34.90
N VAL A 9 7.76 27.00 -34.67
CA VAL A 9 6.71 26.59 -33.73
C VAL A 9 5.97 25.35 -34.22
N GLU A 10 5.67 25.27 -35.52
CA GLU A 10 5.06 24.11 -36.15
C GLU A 10 5.95 22.86 -36.00
N LEU A 11 7.26 23.00 -36.25
CA LEU A 11 8.23 21.92 -36.06
C LEU A 11 8.34 21.51 -34.58
N MET A 12 8.30 22.46 -33.65
CA MET A 12 8.33 22.16 -32.21
C MET A 12 7.07 21.39 -31.78
N LEU A 13 5.88 21.78 -32.26
CA LEU A 13 4.63 21.08 -31.98
C LEU A 13 4.65 19.65 -32.52
N ILE A 14 5.15 19.46 -33.74
CA ILE A 14 5.30 18.12 -34.34
C ILE A 14 6.30 17.27 -33.54
N GLY A 15 7.48 17.82 -33.24
CA GLY A 15 8.52 17.11 -32.49
C GLY A 15 8.06 16.74 -31.08
N MET A 16 7.46 17.68 -30.36
CA MET A 16 6.91 17.44 -29.02
C MET A 16 5.73 16.47 -29.05
N GLY A 17 4.89 16.53 -30.07
CA GLY A 17 3.77 15.60 -30.28
C GLY A 17 4.22 14.17 -30.52
N VAL A 18 5.20 13.96 -31.39
CA VAL A 18 5.76 12.62 -31.67
C VAL A 18 6.40 12.03 -30.42
N VAL A 19 7.18 12.81 -29.68
CA VAL A 19 7.78 12.36 -28.41
C VAL A 19 6.69 12.01 -27.41
N PHE A 20 5.65 12.82 -27.27
CA PHE A 20 4.53 12.55 -26.36
C PHE A 20 3.81 11.24 -26.71
N VAL A 21 3.48 11.03 -27.99
CA VAL A 21 2.87 9.77 -28.46
C VAL A 21 3.80 8.59 -28.20
N PHE A 22 5.10 8.73 -28.48
CA PHE A 22 6.08 7.69 -28.23
C PHE A 22 6.14 7.31 -26.74
N LEU A 23 6.14 8.29 -25.84
CA LEU A 23 6.09 8.05 -24.40
C LEU A 23 4.78 7.37 -23.97
N ILE A 24 3.63 7.77 -24.51
CA ILE A 24 2.35 7.09 -24.24
C ILE A 24 2.44 5.62 -24.63
N VAL A 25 2.98 5.32 -25.82
CA VAL A 25 3.16 3.94 -26.28
C VAL A 25 4.11 3.17 -25.36
N LEU A 26 5.23 3.76 -24.96
CA LEU A 26 6.16 3.12 -24.02
C LEU A 26 5.51 2.85 -22.66
N VAL A 27 4.76 3.80 -22.12
CA VAL A 27 4.04 3.63 -20.86
C VAL A 27 2.97 2.55 -20.99
N ALA A 28 2.23 2.51 -22.10
CA ALA A 28 1.25 1.46 -22.37
C ALA A 28 1.91 0.07 -22.41
N VAL A 29 3.02 -0.08 -23.13
CA VAL A 29 3.76 -1.34 -23.22
C VAL A 29 4.28 -1.78 -21.86
N THR A 30 4.90 -0.89 -21.09
CA THR A 30 5.40 -1.21 -19.74
C THR A 30 4.28 -1.52 -18.76
N THR A 31 3.12 -0.86 -18.89
CA THR A 31 1.92 -1.18 -18.09
C THR A 31 1.35 -2.54 -18.45
N ILE A 32 1.27 -2.87 -19.74
CA ILE A 32 0.85 -4.21 -20.20
C ILE A 32 1.84 -5.25 -19.68
N MET A 33 3.14 -5.02 -19.80
CA MET A 33 4.15 -5.92 -19.27
C MET A 33 3.99 -6.10 -17.75
N SER A 34 3.78 -5.03 -16.99
CA SER A 34 3.52 -5.09 -15.54
C SER A 34 2.26 -5.89 -15.21
N ALA A 35 1.16 -5.67 -15.96
CA ALA A 35 -0.09 -6.40 -15.76
C ALA A 35 0.03 -7.89 -16.12
N LEU A 36 0.76 -8.22 -17.20
CA LEU A 36 1.05 -9.59 -17.57
C LEU A 36 1.92 -10.25 -16.50
N VAL A 37 2.96 -9.57 -16.01
CA VAL A 37 3.80 -10.08 -14.93
C VAL A 37 2.96 -10.35 -13.68
N GLN A 38 2.14 -9.41 -13.22
CA GLN A 38 1.25 -9.63 -12.05
C GLN A 38 0.27 -10.80 -12.25
N LYS A 39 -0.22 -11.00 -13.47
CA LYS A 39 -1.17 -12.08 -13.79
C LYS A 39 -0.49 -13.45 -13.91
N PHE A 40 0.69 -13.53 -14.52
CA PHE A 40 1.37 -14.80 -14.83
C PHE A 40 2.39 -15.21 -13.77
N ALA A 41 2.96 -14.23 -13.07
CA ALA A 41 3.75 -14.41 -11.85
C ALA A 41 3.06 -13.57 -10.76
N PRO A 42 1.93 -14.05 -10.20
CA PRO A 42 1.44 -13.47 -8.97
C PRO A 42 2.60 -13.57 -7.97
N GLU A 43 3.28 -12.46 -7.74
CA GLU A 43 4.14 -12.33 -6.58
C GLU A 43 3.23 -12.67 -5.42
N GLN A 44 3.51 -13.81 -4.80
CA GLN A 44 3.08 -14.15 -3.45
C GLN A 44 3.09 -12.84 -2.69
N SER A 45 1.91 -12.25 -2.45
CA SER A 45 1.76 -10.86 -2.03
C SER A 45 2.90 -10.51 -1.09
N ALA A 46 3.83 -9.66 -1.53
CA ALA A 46 4.66 -8.95 -0.57
C ALA A 46 3.65 -8.41 0.44
N PRO A 47 3.73 -8.82 1.73
CA PRO A 47 2.72 -8.45 2.69
C PRO A 47 2.54 -6.95 2.55
N ALA A 48 1.31 -6.51 2.22
CA ALA A 48 0.98 -5.10 2.24
C ALA A 48 1.64 -4.51 3.50
N PRO A 49 2.30 -3.34 3.44
CA PRO A 49 2.81 -2.70 4.64
C PRO A 49 1.65 -2.70 5.63
N GLN A 50 1.70 -3.60 6.61
CA GLN A 50 0.71 -3.64 7.65
C GLN A 50 0.94 -2.30 8.31
N LEU A 51 0.03 -1.35 8.07
CA LEU A 51 -0.14 -0.22 8.96
C LEU A 51 -0.13 -0.85 10.34
N ALA A 52 0.94 -0.60 11.09
CA ALA A 52 1.21 -1.28 12.33
C ALA A 52 -0.09 -1.23 13.13
N SER A 53 -0.73 -2.39 13.30
CA SER A 53 -1.83 -2.51 14.24
C SER A 53 -1.32 -1.87 15.52
N PRO A 54 -2.09 -0.98 16.17
CA PRO A 54 -1.68 -0.46 17.48
C PRO A 54 -1.27 -1.68 18.31
N PRO A 55 -0.11 -1.64 19.00
CA PRO A 55 0.39 -2.80 19.73
C PRO A 55 -0.77 -3.34 20.53
N SER A 56 -1.16 -4.59 20.23
CA SER A 56 -2.22 -5.28 20.95
C SER A 56 -1.88 -5.06 22.40
N GLN A 57 -2.69 -4.26 23.10
CA GLN A 57 -2.51 -4.11 24.53
C GLN A 57 -2.48 -5.53 25.05
N ASP A 58 -1.41 -5.86 25.76
CA ASP A 58 -1.05 -7.18 26.26
C ASP A 58 -2.07 -7.55 27.35
N LEU A 59 -3.34 -7.64 26.95
CA LEU A 59 -4.46 -7.99 27.79
C LEU A 59 -4.20 -9.43 28.19
N PRO A 60 -4.03 -9.69 29.50
CA PRO A 60 -3.83 -11.05 29.97
C PRO A 60 -4.92 -11.95 29.38
N PRO A 61 -4.57 -13.15 28.88
CA PRO A 61 -5.53 -14.09 28.35
C PRO A 61 -6.73 -14.22 29.28
N PRO A 62 -7.96 -14.43 28.75
CA PRO A 62 -9.18 -14.48 29.56
C PRO A 62 -9.13 -15.52 30.69
N ALA A 63 -8.28 -16.53 30.58
CA ALA A 63 -7.98 -17.48 31.64
C ALA A 63 -7.26 -16.84 32.85
N ILE A 64 -6.30 -15.93 32.62
CA ILE A 64 -5.58 -15.20 33.68
C ILE A 64 -6.54 -14.25 34.39
N ILE A 65 -7.40 -13.55 33.66
CA ILE A 65 -8.40 -12.65 34.25
C ILE A 65 -9.34 -13.42 35.20
N LYS A 66 -9.84 -14.59 34.77
CA LYS A 66 -10.67 -15.48 35.61
C LYS A 66 -9.92 -16.03 36.82
N ALA A 67 -8.63 -16.35 36.67
CA ALA A 67 -7.79 -16.82 37.78
C ALA A 67 -7.58 -15.72 38.83
N ILE A 68 -7.33 -14.48 38.39
CA ILE A 68 -7.20 -13.31 39.27
C ILE A 68 -8.53 -13.06 40.00
N GLU A 69 -9.66 -13.09 39.29
CA GLU A 69 -10.99 -12.92 39.89
C GLU A 69 -11.26 -13.95 41.00
N LYS A 70 -10.99 -15.23 40.73
CA LYS A 70 -11.15 -16.31 41.71
C LYS A 70 -10.23 -16.10 42.92
N ALA A 71 -8.97 -15.70 42.70
CA ALA A 71 -8.02 -15.44 43.78
C ALA A 71 -8.46 -14.27 44.68
N VAL A 72 -8.96 -13.18 44.08
CA VAL A 72 -9.49 -12.02 44.84
C VAL A 72 -10.73 -12.40 45.64
N GLN A 73 -11.64 -13.18 45.04
CA GLN A 73 -12.86 -13.64 45.72
C GLN A 73 -12.54 -14.55 46.91
N GLN A 74 -11.57 -15.45 46.75
CA GLN A 74 -11.09 -16.32 47.81
C GLN A 74 -10.41 -15.51 48.94
N HIS A 75 -9.61 -14.50 48.61
CA HIS A 75 -9.00 -13.62 49.62
C HIS A 75 -10.05 -12.83 50.41
N ARG A 76 -11.12 -12.39 49.75
CA ARG A 76 -12.24 -11.68 50.40
C ARG A 76 -13.02 -12.58 51.36
N GLN A 77 -13.13 -13.89 51.05
CA GLN A 77 -13.74 -14.88 51.93
C GLN A 77 -12.84 -15.22 53.12
N THR A 78 -11.52 -15.28 52.92
CA THR A 78 -10.53 -15.49 53.98
C THR A 78 -10.40 -14.29 54.91
N SER A 79 -10.69 -13.06 54.46
CA SER A 79 -10.67 -11.85 55.31
C SER A 79 -11.89 -11.69 56.22
N LEU A 80 -12.89 -12.60 56.15
CA LEU A 80 -14.11 -12.58 56.97
C LEU A 80 -14.18 -13.72 57.99
N SER A 81 -13.07 -14.42 58.25
CA SER A 81 -12.88 -15.40 59.33
C SER A 81 -11.80 -14.93 60.30
#